data_AF-A0A167WD63-F1
#
_entry.id   AF-A0A167WD63-F1
#
_cell.length_a   1.000
_cell.length_b   1.000
_cell.length_c   1.000
_cell.angle_alpha   90.00
_cell.angle_beta   90.00
_cell.angle_gamma   90.00
#
_symmetry.space_group_name_H-M   'P 1'
#
loop_
_entity.id
_entity.type
_entity.pdbx_description
1 polymer ?
#
loop_
_entity_poly.entity_id
_entity_poly.type
_entity_poly.pdbx_seq_one_letter_code
_entity_poly.pdbx_strand_id
1 'polypeptide(L)' 'QTITVKICNIDHHLVAYFVQEDVDSGKLATVYSRADIMHAPMPPSIFHFAEFRLPPRVVQCVGNEPQRIV' A
#
# COMPACT_ATOMS: atom_id res chain seq x y z
N GLN A 1 -5.20 10.45 -8.46
CA GLN A 1 -5.65 9.60 -7.32
C GLN A 1 -5.01 10.09 -6.03
N THR A 2 -5.65 9.92 -4.88
CA THR A 2 -5.13 10.37 -3.57
C THR A 2 -5.14 9.24 -2.55
N ILE A 3 -4.18 9.26 -1.63
CA ILE A 3 -4.16 8.44 -0.41
C ILE A 3 -3.68 9.30 0.74
N THR A 4 -4.28 9.09 1.92
CA THR A 4 -3.84 9.69 3.17
C THR A 4 -3.49 8.58 4.12
N VAL A 5 -2.31 8.64 4.75
CA VAL A 5 -1.88 7.71 5.79
C VAL A 5 -1.44 8.48 7.03
N LYS A 6 -1.71 7.91 8.20
CA LYS A 6 -1.31 8.50 9.49
C LYS A 6 -0.11 7.74 10.04
N ILE A 7 1.02 8.42 10.20
CA ILE A 7 2.27 7.86 10.74
C ILE A 7 2.69 8.74 11.91
N CYS A 8 2.99 8.14 13.06
CA CYS A 8 3.38 8.89 14.26
C CYS A 8 2.42 10.05 14.63
N ASN A 9 1.11 9.82 14.45
CA ASN A 9 0.03 10.80 14.63
C ASN A 9 0.08 12.03 13.70
N ILE A 10 0.86 11.96 12.62
CA ILE A 10 0.94 12.98 11.58
C ILE A 10 0.26 12.43 10.33
N ASP A 11 -0.59 13.26 9.71
CA ASP A 11 -1.22 12.95 8.45
C ASP A 11 -0.25 13.19 7.29
N HIS A 12 -0.04 12.17 6.48
CA HIS A 12 0.71 12.24 5.25
C HIS A 12 -0.22 12.07 4.06
N HIS A 13 -0.23 13.08 3.21
CA HIS A 13 -1.05 13.11 2.01
C HIS A 13 -0.18 12.83 0.78
N LEU A 14 -0.54 11.80 0.03
CA LEU A 14 0.06 11.51 -1.27
C LEU A 14 -0.99 11.78 -2.36
N VAL A 15 -0.61 12.61 -3.33
CA VAL A 15 -1.40 12.90 -4.52
C VAL A 15 -0.63 12.38 -5.72
N ALA A 16 -1.19 11.38 -6.40
CA ALA A 16 -0.64 10.81 -7.61
C ALA A 16 -1.40 11.36 -8.83
N TYR A 17 -0.67 11.95 -9.77
CA TYR A 17 -1.20 12.41 -11.05
C TYR A 17 -0.74 11.45 -12.14
N PHE A 18 -1.70 10.95 -12.92
CA PHE A 18 -1.43 10.12 -14.09
C PHE A 18 -2.59 10.26 -15.07
N VAL A 19 -2.31 10.00 -16.34
CA VAL A 19 -3.33 9.75 -17.36
C VAL A 19 -3.38 8.26 -17.67
N GLN A 20 -4.55 7.75 -18.04
CA GLN A 20 -4.75 6.31 -18.25
C GLN A 20 -3.82 5.75 -19.33
N GLU A 21 -3.59 6.53 -20.38
CA GLU A 21 -2.69 6.18 -21.49
C GLU A 21 -1.26 5.86 -21.04
N ASP A 22 -0.74 6.61 -20.05
CA ASP A 22 0.61 6.40 -19.52
C ASP A 22 0.70 5.12 -18.65
N VAL A 23 -0.42 4.70 -18.06
CA VAL A 23 -0.53 3.43 -17.31
C VAL A 23 -0.61 2.26 -18.29
N ASP A 24 -1.50 2.35 -19.27
CA ASP A 24 -1.75 1.28 -20.25
C ASP A 24 -0.53 1.03 -21.15
N SER A 25 0.21 2.09 -21.48
CA SER A 25 1.46 2.00 -22.24
C SER A 25 2.66 1.51 -21.40
N GLY A 26 2.50 1.35 -20.08
CA GLY A 26 3.58 0.92 -19.19
C GLY A 26 4.69 1.96 -18.99
N LYS A 27 4.45 3.21 -19.39
CA LYS A 27 5.40 4.31 -19.23
C LYS A 27 5.61 4.69 -17.76
N LEU A 28 4.59 4.48 -16.93
CA LEU A 28 4.68 4.65 -15.48
C LEU A 28 5.12 3.33 -14.81
N ALA A 29 6.32 3.35 -14.23
CA ALA A 29 6.81 2.27 -13.40
C ALA A 29 5.95 2.17 -12.13
N THR A 30 5.48 0.96 -11.81
CA THR A 30 4.75 0.71 -10.56
C THR A 30 5.73 0.73 -9.38
N VAL A 31 5.25 1.10 -8.20
CA VAL A 31 6.08 1.11 -6.98
C VAL A 31 6.69 -0.27 -6.69
N TYR A 32 5.99 -1.35 -7.08
CA TYR A 32 6.48 -2.73 -6.95
C TYR A 32 7.74 -3.03 -7.76
N SER A 33 7.99 -2.31 -8.86
CA SER A 33 9.21 -2.46 -9.66
C SER A 33 10.43 -1.81 -9.01
N ARG A 34 10.23 -0.97 -7.99
CA ARG A 34 11.28 -0.20 -7.30
C ARG A 34 11.68 -0.91 -6.02
N ALA A 35 12.68 -1.79 -6.13
CA ALA A 35 13.21 -2.56 -4.99
C ALA A 35 13.72 -1.66 -3.85
N ASP A 36 14.25 -0.49 -4.16
CA ASP A 36 14.68 0.51 -3.18
C ASP A 36 13.53 1.03 -2.30
N ILE A 37 12.31 1.12 -2.86
CA ILE A 37 11.11 1.52 -2.13
C ILE A 37 10.51 0.32 -1.39
N MET A 38 10.41 -0.83 -2.07
CA MET A 38 9.80 -2.03 -1.50
C MET A 38 10.61 -2.64 -0.34
N HIS A 39 11.93 -2.44 -0.33
CA HIS A 39 12.80 -2.86 0.76
C HIS A 39 13.04 -1.78 1.82
N ALA A 40 12.40 -0.61 1.69
CA ALA A 40 12.50 0.43 2.71
C ALA A 40 12.02 -0.15 4.06
N PRO A 41 12.84 -0.07 5.12
CA PRO A 41 12.47 -0.64 6.41
C PRO A 41 11.28 0.13 6.98
N MET A 42 10.13 -0.54 7.04
CA MET A 42 8.90 0.01 7.60
C MET A 42 8.43 -0.87 8.76
N PRO A 43 8.87 -0.57 10.01
CA PRO A 43 8.45 -1.34 11.16
C PRO A 43 6.93 -1.26 11.33
N PRO A 44 6.21 -2.35 11.62
CA PRO A 44 4.75 -2.33 11.78
C PRO A 44 4.24 -1.28 12.78
N SER A 45 5.06 -0.93 13.78
CA SER A 45 4.74 0.09 14.80
C SER A 45 4.60 1.51 14.25
N ILE A 46 5.14 1.81 13.06
CA ILE A 46 4.96 3.15 12.46
C ILE A 46 3.53 3.33 11.93
N PHE A 47 2.90 2.23 11.52
CA PHE A 47 1.53 2.22 11.05
C PHE A 47 0.60 2.14 12.26
N HIS A 48 0.02 3.27 12.64
CA HIS A 48 -1.08 3.24 13.60
C HIS A 48 -2.33 2.76 12.85
N PHE A 49 -2.54 1.45 12.85
CA PHE A 49 -3.62 0.77 12.11
C PHE A 49 -5.04 1.14 12.53
N ALA A 50 -5.20 2.07 13.48
CA ALA A 50 -6.49 2.45 14.07
C ALA A 50 -7.34 3.39 13.20
N GLU A 51 -6.82 3.94 12.09
CA GLU A 51 -7.56 4.90 11.25
C GLU A 51 -7.56 4.56 9.76
N PHE A 52 -7.39 3.27 9.42
CA PHE A 52 -7.65 2.84 8.07
C PHE A 52 -9.14 2.97 7.74
N ARG A 53 -9.50 3.76 6.70
CA ARG A 53 -10.87 3.73 6.14
C ARG A 53 -11.23 2.36 5.57
N LEU A 54 -10.23 1.54 5.25
CA LEU A 54 -10.35 0.14 4.83
C LEU A 54 -9.28 -0.68 5.57
N PRO A 55 -9.64 -1.55 6.53
CA PRO A 55 -8.67 -2.31 7.29
C PRO A 55 -7.80 -3.14 6.34
N PRO A 56 -6.46 -3.15 6.50
CA PRO A 56 -5.60 -3.97 5.66
C PRO A 56 -5.99 -5.44 5.83
N ARG A 57 -6.21 -6.13 4.71
CA ARG A 57 -6.41 -7.58 4.72
C ARG A 57 -5.07 -8.23 5.07
N VAL A 58 -4.88 -8.52 6.35
CA VAL A 58 -3.76 -9.33 6.81
C VAL A 58 -4.08 -10.77 6.43
N VAL A 59 -3.51 -11.25 5.33
CA VAL A 59 -3.51 -12.69 5.04
C VAL A 59 -2.47 -13.31 5.97
N GLN A 60 -2.93 -13.85 7.10
CA GLN A 60 -2.09 -14.73 7.90
C GLN A 60 -1.91 -16.03 7.12
N CYS A 61 -0.73 -16.21 6.53
CA CYS A 61 -0.33 -17.52 6.01
C CYS A 61 0.00 -18.44 7.20
N VAL A 62 -1.04 -18.98 7.84
CA VAL A 62 -0.92 -20.10 8.79
C VAL A 62 -1.30 -21.36 8.04
N GLY A 63 -0.30 -22.11 7.60
CA GLY A 63 -0.52 -23.38 6.92
C GLY A 63 -1.07 -23.23 5.50
N ASN A 64 -0.87 -24.29 4.72
CA ASN A 64 -0.89 -24.25 3.27
C ASN A 64 -2.31 -24.33 2.66
N GLU A 65 -3.29 -23.61 3.19
CA GLU A 65 -4.66 -23.61 2.64
C GLU A 65 -5.27 -22.20 2.55
N PRO A 66 -5.70 -21.75 1.35
CA PRO A 66 -6.40 -20.47 1.21
C PRO A 66 -7.87 -20.63 1.64
N GLN A 67 -8.26 -19.97 2.74
CA GLN A 67 -9.67 -19.84 3.10
C GLN A 67 -10.39 -18.88 2.13
N ARG A 68 -11.47 -19.39 1.53
CA ARG A 68 -12.38 -18.67 0.63
C ARG A 68 -13.35 -17.84 1.48
N ILE A 69 -13.40 -16.53 1.27
CA ILE A 69 -14.34 -15.63 1.96
C ILE A 69 -15.44 -15.20 0.96
N VAL A 70 -16.69 -15.51 1.31
CA VAL A 70 -17.93 -14.96 0.70
C VAL A 70 -18.18 -13.53 1.17
#